data_AF-A0A935GMT5-F1
#
_entry.id   AF-A0A935GMT5-F1
#
_cell.length_a   1.000
_cell.length_b   1.000
_cell.length_c   1.000
_cell.angle_alpha   90.00
_cell.angle_beta   90.00
_cell.angle_gamma   90.00
#
_symmetry.space_group_name_H-M   'P 1'
#
loop_
_entity.id
_entity.type
_entity.pdbx_description
1 polymer ?
#
loop_
_entity_poly.entity_id
_entity_poly.type
_entity_poly.pdbx_seq_one_letter_code
_entity_poly.pdbx_strand_id
1 'polypeptide(L)'
;MKTTLDLPDELVRELKLRAVMQGRTLRDLAADFLRQGLGLACAKPAQAIPPESAVYIGPNGLPVFRCGDNAPAQHMRLEQLLALEQEALTGEDMQRAGITV
;
A
#
# COMPACT_ATOMS: atom_id res chain seq x y z
N MET A 1 18.13 -14.91 26.79
CA MET A 1 19.61 -14.70 26.70
C MET A 1 19.91 -13.30 26.18
N LYS A 2 21.01 -12.67 26.63
CA LYS A 2 21.53 -11.42 26.06
C LYS A 2 22.57 -11.78 25.00
N THR A 3 22.45 -11.21 23.82
CA THR A 3 23.34 -11.45 22.68
C THR A 3 23.84 -10.12 22.15
N THR A 4 25.07 -10.09 21.66
CA THR A 4 25.66 -8.94 20.97
C THR A 4 25.69 -9.26 19.48
N LEU A 5 25.24 -8.32 18.64
CA LEU A 5 25.23 -8.44 17.18
C LEU A 5 25.89 -7.20 16.61
N ASP A 6 26.86 -7.40 15.73
CA ASP A 6 27.49 -6.31 14.97
C ASP A 6 26.61 -5.98 13.77
N LEU A 7 26.13 -4.74 13.70
CA LEU A 7 25.25 -4.25 12.65
C LEU A 7 25.85 -2.99 12.01
N PRO A 8 25.73 -2.80 10.70
CA PRO A 8 26.07 -1.54 10.04
C PRO A 8 25.36 -0.35 10.71
N ASP A 9 26.07 0.77 10.88
CA ASP A 9 25.56 1.98 11.55
C ASP A 9 24.26 2.50 10.94
N GLU A 10 24.14 2.40 9.61
CA GLU A 10 22.92 2.78 8.89
C GLU A 10 21.69 1.98 9.34
N LEU A 11 21.84 0.66 9.57
CA LEU A 11 20.75 -0.19 10.01
C LEU A 11 20.37 0.11 11.46
N VAL A 12 21.36 0.38 12.31
CA VAL A 12 21.12 0.78 13.71
C VAL A 12 20.37 2.11 13.76
N ARG A 13 20.73 3.07 12.89
CA ARG A 13 20.05 4.37 12.78
C ARG A 13 18.59 4.21 12.34
N GLU A 14 18.33 3.44 11.30
CA GLU A 14 16.97 3.17 10.82
C GLU A 14 16.11 2.45 11.86
N LEU A 15 16.69 1.47 12.56
CA LEU A 15 15.99 0.73 13.61
C LEU A 15 15.60 1.65 14.78
N LYS A 16 16.50 2.57 15.18
CA LYS A 16 16.20 3.59 16.21
C LYS A 16 15.09 4.54 15.75
N LEU A 17 15.15 5.03 14.51
CA LEU A 17 14.14 5.92 13.96
C LEU A 17 12.76 5.27 13.98
N ARG A 18 12.65 4.03 13.48
CA ARG A 18 11.39 3.28 13.48
C ARG A 18 10.88 2.97 14.89
N ALA A 19 11.77 2.69 15.83
CA ALA A 19 11.39 2.46 17.23
C ALA A 19 10.74 3.72 17.83
N VAL A 20 11.32 4.90 17.59
CA VAL A 20 10.76 6.19 18.01
C VAL A 20 9.40 6.45 17.34
N MET A 21 9.33 6.30 16.01
CA MET A 21 8.09 6.55 15.26
C MET A 21 6.92 5.65 15.70
N GLN A 22 7.20 4.42 16.13
CA GLN A 22 6.19 3.46 16.57
C GLN A 22 5.93 3.51 18.08
N GLY A 23 6.67 4.33 18.84
CA GLY A 23 6.59 4.35 20.31
C GLY A 23 7.01 3.02 20.95
N ARG A 24 7.92 2.28 20.32
CA ARG A 24 8.36 0.95 20.76
C ARG A 24 9.81 0.96 21.22
N THR A 25 10.20 -0.01 22.05
CA THR A 25 11.62 -0.16 22.39
C THR A 25 12.41 -0.74 21.21
N LEU A 26 13.69 -0.34 21.10
CA LEU A 26 14.60 -0.87 20.07
C LEU A 26 14.71 -2.40 20.15
N ARG A 27 14.71 -2.94 21.37
CA ARG A 27 14.79 -4.38 21.65
C ARG A 27 13.59 -5.14 21.08
N ASP A 28 12.38 -4.65 21.33
CA ASP A 28 11.17 -5.33 20.87
C ASP A 28 11.05 -5.29 19.36
N LEU A 29 11.39 -4.14 18.76
CA LEU A 29 11.40 -3.98 17.31
C LEU A 29 12.44 -4.90 16.64
N ALA A 30 13.65 -4.98 17.20
CA ALA A 30 14.69 -5.89 16.72
C ALA A 30 14.25 -7.36 16.81
N ALA A 31 13.66 -7.75 17.94
CA ALA A 31 13.18 -9.12 18.14
C ALA A 31 12.08 -9.49 17.13
N ASP A 32 11.16 -8.57 16.83
CA ASP A 32 10.10 -8.81 15.85
C ASP A 32 10.65 -8.94 14.42
N PHE A 33 11.59 -8.08 14.02
CA PHE A 33 12.22 -8.19 12.71
C PHE A 33 13.02 -9.49 12.58
N LEU A 34 13.73 -9.92 13.64
CA LEU A 34 14.40 -11.22 13.65
C LEU A 34 13.40 -12.37 13.51
N ARG A 35 12.27 -12.33 14.23
CA ARG A 35 11.21 -13.34 14.08
C ARG A 35 10.64 -13.36 12.67
N GLN A 36 10.41 -12.21 12.06
CA GLN A 36 9.91 -12.10 10.69
C GLN A 36 10.92 -12.68 9.69
N GLY A 37 12.21 -12.32 9.81
CA GLY A 37 13.27 -12.85 8.95
C GLY A 37 13.47 -14.36 9.09
N LEU A 38 13.21 -14.92 10.26
CA LEU A 38 13.25 -16.37 10.52
C LEU A 38 11.94 -17.10 10.19
N GLY A 39 10.90 -16.39 9.69
CA GLY A 39 9.58 -16.99 9.44
C GLY A 39 8.82 -17.43 10.70
N LEU A 40 9.27 -17.00 11.88
CA LEU A 40 8.66 -17.30 13.18
C LEU A 40 7.54 -16.31 13.56
N ALA A 41 7.46 -15.17 12.86
CA ALA A 41 6.34 -14.27 13.02
C ALA A 41 5.12 -14.91 12.35
N CYS A 42 4.05 -15.11 13.12
CA CYS A 42 2.73 -15.33 12.54
C CYS A 42 2.50 -14.18 11.56
N ALA A 43 2.28 -14.49 10.27
CA ALA A 43 2.00 -13.46 9.27
C ALA A 43 0.94 -12.54 9.88
N LYS A 44 1.28 -11.26 10.09
CA LYS A 44 0.28 -10.29 10.56
C LYS A 44 -0.83 -10.40 9.51
N PRO A 45 -2.03 -10.91 9.86
CA PRO A 45 -3.08 -11.01 8.88
C PRO A 45 -3.22 -9.59 8.32
N ALA A 46 -3.22 -9.47 6.99
CA ALA A 46 -3.52 -8.21 6.35
C ALA A 46 -4.74 -7.67 7.08
N GLN A 47 -4.66 -6.43 7.58
CA GLN A 47 -5.80 -5.83 8.29
C GLN A 47 -7.01 -6.04 7.41
N ALA A 48 -7.97 -6.81 7.90
CA ALA A 48 -9.15 -7.14 7.14
C ALA A 48 -9.76 -5.81 6.73
N ILE A 49 -9.74 -5.54 5.43
CA ILE A 49 -10.25 -4.30 4.91
C ILE A 49 -11.75 -4.28 5.28
N PRO A 50 -12.24 -3.25 5.99
CA PRO A 50 -13.64 -3.22 6.39
C PRO A 50 -14.54 -3.43 5.16
N PRO A 51 -15.67 -4.15 5.27
CA PRO A 51 -16.59 -4.35 4.14
C PRO A 51 -17.07 -3.02 3.53
N GLU A 52 -17.14 -1.97 4.35
CA GLU A 52 -17.48 -0.58 3.99
C GLU A 52 -16.33 0.20 3.35
N SER A 53 -15.16 -0.43 3.16
CA SER A 53 -14.03 0.22 2.52
C SER A 53 -14.33 0.48 1.05
N ALA A 54 -13.90 1.66 0.60
CA ALA A 54 -13.89 2.03 -0.81
C ALA A 54 -13.02 1.10 -1.66
N VAL A 55 -12.13 0.31 -1.05
CA VAL A 55 -11.26 -0.65 -1.75
C VAL A 55 -11.37 -2.03 -1.10
N TYR A 56 -11.50 -3.10 -1.88
CA TYR A 56 -11.45 -4.48 -1.40
C TYR A 56 -10.83 -5.42 -2.46
N ILE A 57 -10.50 -6.66 -2.08
CA ILE A 57 -10.02 -7.67 -3.04
C ILE A 57 -11.21 -8.47 -3.54
N GLY A 58 -11.44 -8.42 -4.85
CA GLY A 58 -12.50 -9.17 -5.52
C GLY A 58 -12.26 -10.68 -5.51
N PRO A 59 -13.28 -11.48 -5.88
CA PRO A 59 -13.17 -12.95 -5.92
C PRO A 59 -12.13 -13.46 -6.93
N ASN A 60 -11.75 -12.63 -7.91
CA ASN A 60 -10.69 -12.89 -8.88
C ASN A 60 -9.29 -12.50 -8.39
N GLY A 61 -9.15 -12.02 -7.14
CA GLY A 61 -7.88 -11.59 -6.56
C GLY A 61 -7.43 -10.18 -6.97
N LEU A 62 -8.23 -9.44 -7.75
CA LEU A 62 -7.90 -8.08 -8.15
C LEU A 62 -8.48 -7.03 -7.18
N PRO A 63 -7.79 -5.89 -6.97
CA PRO A 63 -8.35 -4.79 -6.19
C PRO A 63 -9.57 -4.19 -6.91
N VAL A 64 -10.66 -4.00 -6.16
CA VAL A 64 -11.89 -3.35 -6.61
C VAL A 64 -12.06 -2.05 -5.83
N PHE A 65 -12.26 -0.96 -6.56
CA PHE A 65 -12.53 0.36 -6.02
C PHE A 65 -14.03 0.67 -6.18
N ARG A 66 -14.76 0.81 -5.08
CA ARG A 66 -16.15 1.26 -5.09
C ARG A 66 -16.18 2.77 -5.29
N CYS A 67 -16.83 3.21 -6.36
CA CYS A 67 -17.21 4.61 -6.51
C CYS A 67 -18.31 4.96 -5.50
N GLY A 68 -18.33 6.21 -5.01
CA GLY A 68 -19.43 6.70 -4.17
C GLY A 68 -20.74 6.79 -4.94
N ASP A 69 -21.85 6.85 -4.20
CA ASP A 69 -23.23 6.77 -4.73
C ASP A 69 -23.57 7.87 -5.75
N ASN A 70 -22.88 9.00 -5.72
CA ASN A 70 -23.08 10.12 -6.64
C ASN A 70 -21.94 10.30 -7.66
N ALA A 71 -21.20 9.23 -7.96
CA ALA A 71 -20.13 9.33 -8.94
C ALA A 71 -20.68 9.74 -10.32
N PRO A 72 -20.07 10.72 -11.02
CA PRO A 72 -20.56 11.20 -12.31
C PRO A 72 -20.76 10.09 -13.34
N ALA A 73 -19.89 9.09 -13.33
CA ALA A 73 -19.95 7.92 -14.21
C ALA A 73 -21.26 7.13 -14.09
N GLN A 74 -21.96 7.16 -12.95
CA GLN A 74 -23.25 6.47 -12.79
C GLN A 74 -24.38 7.07 -13.64
N HIS A 75 -24.23 8.34 -14.04
CA HIS A 75 -25.23 9.09 -14.80
C HIS A 75 -24.81 9.34 -16.25
N MET A 76 -23.65 8.81 -16.65
CA MET A 76 -23.13 8.94 -18.02
C MET A 76 -23.70 7.83 -18.91
N ARG A 77 -24.04 8.18 -20.15
CA ARG A 77 -24.33 7.20 -21.19
C ARG A 77 -23.06 6.45 -21.60
N LEU A 78 -23.20 5.26 -22.18
CA LEU A 78 -22.07 4.43 -22.64
C LEU A 78 -21.09 5.22 -23.50
N GLU A 79 -21.57 6.01 -24.46
CA GLU A 79 -20.75 6.84 -25.32
C GLU A 79 -19.91 7.86 -24.54
N GLN A 80 -20.48 8.43 -23.48
CA GLN A 80 -19.79 9.39 -22.61
C GLN A 80 -18.73 8.71 -21.75
N LEU A 81 -19.00 7.47 -21.30
CA LEU A 81 -18.03 6.66 -20.57
C LEU A 81 -16.84 6.28 -21.45
N LEU A 82 -17.10 5.84 -22.69
CA LEU A 82 -16.04 5.51 -23.65
C LEU A 82 -15.20 6.73 -24.02
N ALA A 83 -15.84 7.90 -24.20
CA ALA A 83 -15.11 9.14 -24.44
C ALA A 83 -14.21 9.53 -23.25
N LEU A 84 -14.72 9.41 -22.03
CA LEU A 84 -13.95 9.68 -20.81
C LEU A 84 -12.75 8.72 -20.66
N GLU A 85 -12.94 7.43 -20.93
CA GLU A 85 -11.87 6.44 -20.94
C GLU A 85 -10.79 6.83 -21.95
N GLN A 86 -11.18 7.12 -23.19
CA GLN A 86 -10.25 7.48 -24.25
C GLN A 86 -9.47 8.77 -23.93
N GLU A 87 -10.14 9.77 -23.37
CA GLU A 87 -9.51 11.03 -22.91
C GLU A 87 -8.47 10.77 -21.82
N ALA A 88 -8.83 9.99 -20.79
CA ALA A 88 -7.94 9.68 -19.68
C ALA A 88 -6.70 8.89 -20.14
N LEU A 89 -6.89 7.86 -20.96
CA LEU A 89 -5.79 7.06 -21.51
C LEU A 89 -4.87 7.91 -22.38
N THR A 90 -5.44 8.75 -23.25
CA THR A 90 -4.66 9.61 -24.15
C THR A 90 -3.84 10.64 -23.36
N GLY A 91 -4.43 11.25 -22.33
CA GLY A 91 -3.72 12.19 -21.47
C GLY A 91 -2.55 11.54 -20.71
N GLU A 92 -2.75 10.33 -20.18
CA GLU A 92 -1.68 9.60 -19.51
C GLU A 92 -0.56 9.20 -20.48
N ASP A 93 -0.90 8.74 -21.68
CA ASP A 93 0.07 8.41 -22.72
C ASP A 93 0.88 9.64 -23.16
N MET A 94 0.24 10.79 -23.35
CA MET A 94 0.91 12.06 -23.64
C MET A 94 1.88 12.46 -22.52
N GLN A 95 1.43 12.37 -21.26
CA GLN A 95 2.29 12.66 -20.10
C GLN A 95 3.52 11.73 -20.06
N ARG A 96 3.33 10.42 -20.29
CA ARG A 96 4.42 9.44 -20.32
C ARG A 96 5.38 9.66 -21.49
N ALA A 97 4.87 10.13 -22.62
CA ALA A 97 5.66 10.51 -23.78
C ALA A 97 6.37 11.86 -23.63
N GLY A 98 6.11 12.60 -22.54
CA GLY A 98 6.65 13.95 -22.33
C GLY A 98 6.08 14.99 -23.29
N ILE A 99 4.90 14.73 -23.87
CA ILE A 99 4.18 15.64 -24.75
C ILE A 99 3.28 16.49 -23.85
N THR A 100 3.57 17.79 -23.75
CA THR A 100 2.74 18.72 -22.99
C THR A 100 1.38 18.86 -23.67
N VAL A 101 0.32 18.60 -22.91
CA VAL A 101 -1.08 18.82 -23.29
C VAL A 101 -1.50 20.24 -22.97
#